data_AF-A0A1A8XJ91-F1
#
_entry.id   AF-A0A1A8XJ91-F1
#
_cell.length_a   1.000
_cell.length_b   1.000
_cell.length_c   1.000
_cell.angle_alpha   90.00
_cell.angle_beta   90.00
_cell.angle_gamma   90.00
#
_symmetry.space_group_name_H-M   'P 1'
#
loop_
_entity.id
_entity.type
_entity.pdbx_description
1 polymer ?
#
loop_
_entity_poly.entity_id
_entity_poly.type
_entity_poly.pdbx_seq_one_letter_code
_entity_poly.pdbx_strand_id
1 'polypeptide(L)' 'MARVTVDDCMQFIPNRFQMTLAATYRARQITAGATPMIDIDRDKPTVIALRELALGMYGLEVLNRGHA' A
#
# COMPACT_ATOMS: atom_id res chain seq x y z
N MET A 1 -6.31 11.91 -10.01
CA MET A 1 -5.15 11.98 -9.11
C MET A 1 -5.68 12.04 -7.70
N ALA A 2 -5.92 10.88 -7.09
CA ALA A 2 -6.48 10.80 -5.75
C ALA A 2 -5.51 11.46 -4.75
N ARG A 3 -6.03 12.41 -3.96
CA ARG A 3 -5.31 13.15 -2.93
C ARG A 3 -5.15 12.26 -1.69
N VAL A 4 -4.29 11.25 -1.76
CA VAL A 4 -3.86 10.47 -0.57
C VAL A 4 -2.76 11.24 0.15
N THR A 5 -2.91 11.47 1.45
CA THR A 5 -1.87 12.14 2.23
C THR A 5 -1.02 11.11 2.97
N VAL A 6 0.23 11.48 3.24
CA VAL A 6 1.15 10.61 3.98
C VAL A 6 0.72 10.46 5.44
N ASP A 7 -0.05 11.43 5.95
CA ASP A 7 -0.59 11.43 7.31
C ASP A 7 -1.59 10.28 7.51
N ASP A 8 -2.49 10.06 6.54
CA ASP A 8 -3.44 8.95 6.57
C ASP A 8 -2.74 7.58 6.68
N CYS A 9 -1.63 7.41 5.97
CA CYS A 9 -0.84 6.16 6.01
C CYS A 9 -0.05 5.98 7.31
N MET A 10 0.36 7.08 7.95
CA MET A 10 1.14 7.05 9.20
C MET A 10 0.33 6.60 10.40
N GLN A 11 -0.99 6.73 10.35
CA GLN A 11 -1.89 6.21 11.39
C GLN A 11 -1.78 4.68 11.52
N PHE A 12 -1.49 3.98 10.43
CA PHE A 12 -1.35 2.52 10.41
C PHE A 12 0.11 2.08 10.56
N ILE A 13 1.04 2.77 9.89
CA ILE A 13 2.47 2.46 9.96
C ILE A 13 3.25 3.72 10.33
N PRO A 14 3.64 3.88 11.61
CA PRO A 14 4.34 5.09 12.07
C PRO A 14 5.75 5.22 11.48
N ASN A 15 6.36 4.10 11.05
CA ASN A 15 7.67 4.10 10.43
C ASN A 15 7.59 4.33 8.90
N ARG A 16 8.07 5.48 8.45
CA ARG A 16 8.08 5.91 7.04
C ARG A 16 8.81 4.94 6.11
N PHE A 17 9.89 4.32 6.58
CA PHE A 17 10.67 3.38 5.77
C PHE A 17 9.88 2.08 5.57
N GLN A 18 9.31 1.54 6.64
CA GLN A 18 8.49 0.33 6.57
C GLN A 18 7.21 0.55 5.77
N MET A 19 6.58 1.72 5.94
CA MET A 19 5.42 2.16 5.15
C MET A 19 5.75 2.17 3.65
N THR A 20 6.86 2.78 3.27
CA THR A 20 7.30 2.86 1.86
C THR A 20 7.60 1.48 1.29
N LEU A 21 8.26 0.61 2.06
CA LEU A 21 8.52 -0.79 1.69
C LEU A 21 7.20 -1.57 1.51
N ALA A 22 6.25 -1.43 2.43
CA ALA A 22 4.95 -2.09 2.38
C ALA A 22 4.17 -1.69 1.12
N ALA A 23 4.09 -0.39 0.87
CA ALA A 23 3.44 0.17 -0.32
C ALA A 23 4.12 -0.29 -1.61
N THR A 24 5.45 -0.34 -1.64
CA THR A 24 6.20 -0.81 -2.81
C THR A 24 5.93 -2.29 -3.09
N TYR A 25 5.94 -3.12 -2.04
CA TYR A 25 5.67 -4.55 -2.16
C TYR A 25 4.25 -4.81 -2.67
N ARG A 26 3.25 -4.09 -2.11
CA ARG A 26 1.86 -4.19 -2.57
C ARG A 26 1.69 -3.70 -4.00
N ALA A 27 2.30 -2.57 -4.37
CA ALA A 27 2.25 -2.05 -5.73
C ALA A 27 2.82 -3.04 -6.76
N ARG A 28 3.88 -3.78 -6.39
CA ARG A 28 4.42 -4.87 -7.23
C ARG A 28 3.43 -6.01 -7.42
N GLN A 29 2.71 -6.41 -6.37
CA GLN A 29 1.67 -7.44 -6.49
C GLN A 29 0.57 -7.00 -7.46
N ILE A 30 0.09 -5.75 -7.34
CA ILE A 30 -0.93 -5.20 -8.23
C ILE A 30 -0.40 -5.16 -9.68
N THR A 31 0.86 -4.77 -9.86
CA THR A 31 1.52 -4.79 -11.17
C THR A 31 1.65 -6.20 -11.74
N ALA A 32 1.85 -7.20 -10.87
CA ALA A 32 1.90 -8.61 -11.25
C ALA A 32 0.51 -9.24 -11.54
N GLY A 33 -0.57 -8.45 -11.46
CA GLY A 33 -1.94 -8.90 -11.75
C GLY A 33 -2.75 -9.29 -10.50
N ALA A 34 -2.28 -8.97 -9.29
CA ALA A 34 -3.10 -9.14 -8.09
C ALA A 34 -4.29 -8.19 -8.11
N THR A 35 -5.45 -8.69 -7.68
CA THR A 35 -6.67 -7.88 -7.60
C THR A 35 -6.51 -6.77 -6.55
N PRO A 36 -6.66 -5.50 -6.92
CA PRO A 36 -6.72 -4.42 -5.95
C PRO A 36 -8.02 -4.51 -5.15
N MET A 37 -7.96 -4.15 -3.88
CA MET A 37 -9.09 -4.18 -2.96
C MET A 37 -9.96 -2.91 -3.06
N ILE A 38 -9.53 -1.94 -3.87
CA ILE A 38 -10.21 -0.67 -4.11
C ILE A 38 -10.42 -0.44 -5.61
N ASP A 39 -11.39 0.42 -5.92
CA ASP A 39 -11.69 0.82 -7.30
C ASP A 39 -10.51 1.55 -7.97
N ILE A 40 -10.14 1.05 -9.15
CA ILE A 40 -9.04 1.57 -9.96
C ILE A 40 -9.55 2.76 -10.78
N ASP A 41 -9.60 3.95 -10.19
CA ASP A 41 -9.96 5.17 -10.91
C ASP A 41 -8.75 5.75 -11.69
N ARG A 42 -8.19 4.96 -12.61
CA ARG A 42 -7.01 5.29 -13.46
C ARG A 42 -5.73 5.65 -12.69
N ASP A 43 -5.67 5.35 -11.41
CA ASP A 43 -4.50 5.60 -10.57
C ASP A 43 -3.36 4.60 -10.86
N LYS A 44 -2.11 5.03 -10.64
CA LYS A 44 -0.94 4.15 -10.72
C LYS A 44 -0.99 3.09 -9.61
N PRO A 45 -0.41 1.89 -9.80
CA PRO A 45 -0.39 0.84 -8.78
C PRO A 45 0.22 1.28 -7.44
N THR A 46 1.16 2.23 -7.46
CA THR A 46 1.73 2.84 -6.25
C THR A 46 0.72 3.69 -5.47
N VAL A 47 -0.15 4.43 -6.17
CA VAL A 47 -1.19 5.24 -5.55
C VAL A 47 -2.30 4.35 -4.99
N ILE A 48 -2.64 3.27 -5.72
CA ILE A 48 -3.62 2.27 -5.28
C ILE A 48 -3.15 1.61 -3.98
N ALA A 49 -1.89 1.17 -3.92
CA ALA A 49 -1.30 0.60 -2.71
C ALA A 49 -1.36 1.58 -1.52
N LEU A 50 -0.96 2.83 -1.71
CA LEU A 50 -1.04 3.84 -0.64
C LEU A 50 -2.47 4.10 -0.17
N ARG A 51 -3.45 4.07 -1.07
CA ARG A 51 -4.88 4.20 -0.71
C ARG A 51 -5.39 2.99 0.07
N GLU A 52 -5.04 1.78 -0.36
CA GLU A 52 -5.33 0.56 0.39
C GLU A 52 -4.72 0.61 1.80
N LEU A 53 -3.51 1.16 1.95
CA LEU A 53 -2.86 1.35 3.25
C LEU A 53 -3.56 2.41 4.12
N ALA A 54 -3.94 3.54 3.53
CA ALA A 54 -4.67 4.61 4.20
C ALA A 54 -6.08 4.18 4.65
N LEU A 55 -6.62 3.12 4.07
CA LEU A 55 -7.88 2.50 4.47
C LEU A 55 -7.67 1.33 5.45
N GLY A 56 -6.42 1.02 5.83
CA GLY A 56 -6.10 -0.08 6.74
C GLY A 56 -6.34 -1.47 6.15
N MET A 57 -6.39 -1.61 4.81
CA MET A 57 -6.67 -2.89 4.16
C MET A 57 -5.50 -3.89 4.25
N TYR A 58 -4.30 -3.38 4.45
CA TYR A 58 -3.11 -4.18 4.73
C TYR A 58 -2.16 -3.40 5.65
N GLY A 59 -1.32 -4.11 6.40
CA GLY A 59 -0.35 -3.52 7.32
C GLY A 59 1.08 -4.04 7.11
N LEU A 60 1.90 -3.92 8.15
CA LEU A 60 3.30 -4.40 8.18
C LEU A 60 3.46 -5.90 7.89
N GLU A 61 2.38 -6.67 8.00
CA GLU A 61 2.33 -8.10 7.70
C GLU A 61 2.75 -8.43 6.27
N VAL A 62 2.57 -7.50 5.32
CA VAL A 62 3.03 -7.70 3.93
C VAL A 62 4.54 -7.78 3.80
N LEU A 63 5.31 -7.24 4.76
CA LEU A 63 6.78 -7.37 4.79
C LEU A 63 7.25 -8.68 5.44
N ASN A 64 6.46 -9.29 6.31
CA ASN A 64 6.93 -10.36 7.19
C ASN A 64 6.98 -11.76 6.52
N ARG A 65 6.51 -11.88 5.27
CA ARG A 65 6.50 -13.16 4.53
C ARG A 65 7.89 -13.64 4.05
N GLY A 66 8.96 -12.93 4.37
CA GLY A 66 10.34 -13.29 4.04
C GLY A 66 11.11 -14.03 5.13
N HIS A 67 10.52 -14.24 6.31
CA HIS A 67 11.13 -15.02 7.40
C HIS A 67 10.50 -16.42 7.42
N ALA A 68 10.99 -17.29 6.56
CA ALA A 68 10.78 -18.73 6.61
C ALA A 68 12.15 -19.41 6.66
#